data_AF-A0A9W6B5H2-F1
#
_entry.id   AF-A0A9W6B5H2-F1
#
_cell.length_a   1.000
_cell.length_b   1.000
_cell.length_c   1.000
_cell.angle_alpha   90.00
_cell.angle_beta   90.00
_cell.angle_gamma   90.00
#
_symmetry.space_group_name_H-M   'P 1'
#
loop_
_entity.id
_entity.type
_entity.pdbx_description
1 polymer ?
#
loop_
_entity_poly.entity_id
_entity_poly.type
_entity_poly.pdbx_seq_one_letter_code
_entity_poly.pdbx_strand_id
1 'polypeptide(L)'
;MKKIILRTAFVLISVVWISCTEETEETNTHSTDISLVARTTEDNYIAIKASTVTANWKTANNTFIADSTTINSNLIYYINLNAIYDNCLTNSTSCDTSVSNWLNENDDYIDFEVSFPLIEEAHRVSEQTTLYPEQSQQASLSVYEFYNELKDLLDESSVEKIPNNYNQYISLSIENGTLVLTELSNYNTSDSCYSLPFLKSLLIENKLTENSSKEMLFTEKINSIHIQIPQREIVLTYDYTDNPTLNN
;
A
#
# COMPACT_ATOMS: atom_id res chain seq x y z
N MET A 1 -34.64 -29.80 -51.73
CA MET A 1 -34.50 -28.48 -51.07
C MET A 1 -35.85 -28.09 -50.47
N LYS A 2 -35.98 -28.15 -49.14
CA LYS A 2 -37.20 -27.77 -48.42
C LYS A 2 -36.90 -26.55 -47.56
N LYS A 3 -37.56 -25.43 -47.85
CA LYS A 3 -37.60 -24.24 -47.00
C LYS A 3 -38.51 -24.53 -45.80
N ILE A 4 -37.99 -24.33 -44.60
CA ILE A 4 -38.79 -24.26 -43.38
C ILE A 4 -38.70 -22.81 -42.89
N ILE A 5 -39.85 -22.16 -42.89
CA ILE A 5 -40.13 -20.93 -42.15
C ILE A 5 -40.97 -21.41 -40.95
N LEU A 6 -40.77 -20.82 -39.76
CA LEU A 6 -41.82 -20.17 -38.93
C LEU A 6 -41.65 -20.36 -37.41
N ARG A 7 -41.87 -19.23 -36.73
CA ARG A 7 -42.34 -18.98 -35.34
C ARG A 7 -41.33 -18.96 -34.21
N THR A 8 -40.82 -17.74 -34.01
CA THR A 8 -40.59 -17.10 -32.72
C THR A 8 -41.69 -17.44 -31.71
N ALA A 9 -41.30 -18.07 -30.61
CA ALA A 9 -42.10 -18.15 -29.39
C ALA A 9 -41.53 -17.12 -28.40
N PHE A 10 -42.33 -16.10 -28.11
CA PHE A 10 -42.10 -15.18 -27.00
C PHE A 10 -42.38 -15.96 -25.71
N VAL A 11 -41.34 -16.23 -24.91
CA VAL A 11 -41.51 -16.65 -23.52
C VAL A 11 -41.60 -15.38 -22.68
N LEU A 12 -42.80 -15.07 -22.20
CA LEU A 12 -43.00 -14.12 -21.10
C LEU A 12 -42.37 -14.72 -19.85
N ILE A 13 -41.20 -14.22 -19.45
CA ILE A 13 -40.69 -14.42 -18.10
C ILE A 13 -41.32 -13.32 -17.24
N SER A 14 -42.27 -13.72 -16.40
CA SER A 14 -42.77 -12.91 -15.31
C SER A 14 -41.62 -12.64 -14.33
N VAL A 15 -41.15 -11.39 -14.31
CA VAL A 15 -40.25 -10.87 -13.28
C VAL A 15 -41.05 -10.77 -11.99
N VAL A 16 -40.88 -11.74 -11.09
CA VAL A 16 -41.30 -11.59 -9.70
C VAL A 16 -40.30 -10.64 -9.07
N TRP A 17 -40.75 -9.41 -8.79
CA TRP A 17 -40.07 -8.52 -7.86
C TRP A 17 -40.12 -9.17 -6.47
N ILE A 18 -39.09 -9.93 -6.14
CA ILE A 18 -38.73 -10.16 -4.75
C ILE A 18 -38.07 -8.85 -4.32
N SER A 19 -38.80 -8.05 -3.54
CA SER A 19 -38.18 -7.00 -2.75
C SER A 19 -37.18 -7.67 -1.82
N CYS A 20 -35.91 -7.68 -2.22
CA CYS A 20 -34.82 -7.84 -1.26
C CYS A 20 -35.01 -6.74 -0.23
N THR A 21 -35.32 -7.17 0.98
CA THR A 21 -35.15 -6.37 2.17
C THR A 21 -33.72 -5.88 2.12
N GLU A 22 -33.52 -4.56 2.12
CA GLU A 22 -32.21 -3.96 2.36
C GLU A 22 -31.76 -4.48 3.73
N GLU A 23 -30.97 -5.56 3.72
CA GLU A 23 -29.95 -5.73 4.73
C GLU A 23 -29.13 -4.46 4.64
N THR A 24 -29.29 -3.64 5.67
CA THR A 24 -28.46 -2.48 5.89
C THR A 24 -27.06 -3.05 5.99
N GLU A 25 -26.28 -2.95 4.90
CA GLU A 25 -24.84 -3.10 5.00
C GLU A 25 -24.45 -2.12 6.10
N GLU A 26 -24.04 -2.66 7.24
CA GLU A 26 -23.19 -1.94 8.16
C GLU A 26 -21.97 -1.57 7.32
N THR A 27 -22.02 -0.38 6.73
CA THR A 27 -20.82 0.33 6.37
C THR A 27 -20.05 0.42 7.67
N ASN A 28 -19.11 -0.49 7.85
CA ASN A 28 -17.99 -0.34 8.74
C ASN A 28 -17.18 0.86 8.20
N THR A 29 -17.75 2.05 8.34
CA THR A 29 -16.96 3.26 8.45
C THR A 29 -16.16 3.05 9.72
N HIS A 30 -14.95 2.54 9.54
CA HIS A 30 -13.86 2.76 10.47
C HIS A 30 -13.76 4.28 10.61
N SER A 31 -14.53 4.83 11.56
CA SER A 31 -14.46 6.22 11.95
C SER A 31 -13.15 6.35 12.71
N THR A 32 -12.05 6.40 11.96
CA THR A 32 -10.78 6.90 12.45
C THR A 32 -11.09 8.29 12.97
N ASP A 33 -10.99 8.47 14.29
CA ASP A 33 -11.25 9.74 14.95
C ASP A 33 -10.42 10.82 14.22
N ILE A 34 -11.11 11.71 13.51
CA ILE A 34 -10.55 12.70 12.57
C ILE A 34 -9.52 13.60 13.29
N SER A 35 -9.55 13.65 14.63
CA SER A 35 -8.57 14.33 15.46
C SER A 35 -7.17 13.69 15.49
N LEU A 36 -7.06 12.39 15.17
CA LEU A 36 -5.80 11.65 15.10
C LEU A 36 -5.11 11.89 13.73
N VAL A 37 -5.88 11.82 12.64
CA VAL A 37 -5.42 12.05 11.25
C VAL A 37 -4.92 13.49 11.04
N ALA A 38 -5.48 14.47 11.76
CA ALA A 38 -5.05 15.86 11.69
C ALA A 38 -3.69 16.15 12.35
N ARG A 39 -3.10 15.19 13.08
CA ARG A 39 -1.78 15.34 13.73
C ARG A 39 -0.62 14.69 12.94
N THR A 40 -0.91 14.01 11.83
CA THR A 40 -0.04 12.95 11.29
C THR A 40 0.45 13.19 9.88
N THR A 41 0.14 14.32 9.24
CA THR A 41 0.50 14.54 7.83
C THR A 41 1.98 14.88 7.61
N GLU A 42 2.75 15.15 8.67
CA GLU A 42 4.19 15.51 8.56
C GLU A 42 5.13 14.49 9.22
N ASP A 43 4.62 13.55 10.03
CA ASP A 43 5.44 12.66 10.84
C ASP A 43 5.05 11.19 10.61
N ASN A 44 6.06 10.35 10.38
CA ASN A 44 5.90 8.91 10.16
C ASN A 44 5.74 8.18 11.49
N TYR A 45 4.53 7.69 11.78
CA TYR A 45 4.21 6.99 13.04
C TYR A 45 3.83 5.52 12.84
N ILE A 46 4.29 4.67 13.75
CA ILE A 46 3.83 3.29 13.92
C ILE A 46 3.13 3.14 15.27
N ALA A 47 1.97 2.48 15.26
CA ALA A 47 1.21 2.15 16.46
C ALA A 47 1.69 0.82 17.06
N ILE A 48 1.90 0.82 18.38
CA ILE A 48 2.29 -0.36 19.16
C ILE A 48 1.21 -0.68 20.19
N LYS A 49 0.82 -1.96 20.27
CA LYS A 49 -0.14 -2.43 21.29
C LYS A 49 0.55 -2.43 22.65
N ALA A 50 0.18 -1.52 23.55
CA ALA A 50 0.86 -1.42 24.84
C ALA A 50 0.69 -2.68 25.72
N SER A 51 -0.32 -3.51 25.43
CA SER A 51 -0.56 -4.78 26.10
C SER A 51 0.39 -5.91 25.70
N THR A 52 1.08 -5.79 24.55
CA THR A 52 2.00 -6.82 24.04
C THR A 52 3.44 -6.55 24.45
N VAL A 53 3.76 -5.33 24.87
CA VAL A 53 5.13 -4.94 25.21
C VAL A 53 5.49 -5.17 26.67
N THR A 54 6.76 -5.50 26.92
CA THR A 54 7.29 -5.64 28.28
C THR A 54 7.82 -4.33 28.84
N ALA A 55 8.05 -4.27 30.15
CA ALA A 55 8.71 -3.11 30.78
C ALA A 55 10.11 -2.85 30.18
N ASN A 56 10.88 -3.91 29.88
CA ASN A 56 12.19 -3.79 29.27
C ASN A 56 12.10 -3.23 27.85
N TRP A 57 11.15 -3.72 27.05
CA TRP A 57 10.88 -3.19 25.71
C TRP A 57 10.58 -1.69 25.77
N LYS A 58 9.71 -1.28 26.70
CA LYS A 58 9.34 0.12 26.88
C LYS A 58 10.55 0.97 27.24
N THR A 59 11.42 0.50 28.14
CA THR A 59 12.65 1.22 28.49
C THR A 59 13.59 1.35 27.29
N ALA A 60 13.76 0.30 26.49
CA ALA A 60 14.62 0.31 25.30
C ALA A 60 14.11 1.26 24.21
N ASN A 61 12.80 1.39 24.06
CA ASN A 61 12.18 2.20 23.01
C ASN A 61 11.66 3.57 23.49
N ASN A 62 11.89 3.94 24.75
CA ASN A 62 11.30 5.13 25.36
C ASN A 62 11.63 6.43 24.61
N THR A 63 12.80 6.49 23.96
CA THR A 63 13.23 7.65 23.18
C THR A 63 12.49 7.81 21.84
N PHE A 64 11.82 6.76 21.37
CA PHE A 64 11.08 6.76 20.11
C PHE A 64 9.56 6.92 20.33
N ILE A 65 9.08 6.73 21.57
CA ILE A 65 7.68 6.95 21.93
C ILE A 65 7.40 8.46 21.93
N ALA A 66 6.64 8.92 20.93
CA ALA A 66 6.24 10.32 20.81
C ALA A 66 4.95 10.64 21.57
N ASP A 67 4.00 9.70 21.58
CA ASP A 67 2.72 9.87 22.25
C ASP A 67 2.12 8.51 22.69
N SER A 68 1.05 8.56 23.47
CA SER A 68 0.23 7.42 23.83
C SER A 68 -1.24 7.79 23.95
N THR A 69 -2.13 6.97 23.38
CA THR A 69 -3.59 7.18 23.49
C THR A 69 -4.31 5.87 23.79
N THR A 70 -5.58 5.96 24.19
CA THR A 70 -6.42 4.78 24.38
C THR A 70 -7.47 4.70 23.28
N ILE A 71 -7.44 3.64 22.47
CA ILE A 71 -8.42 3.35 21.42
C ILE A 71 -9.17 2.08 21.80
N ASN A 72 -10.50 2.14 21.88
CA ASN A 72 -11.33 0.98 22.24
C ASN A 72 -10.87 0.27 23.53
N SER A 73 -10.47 1.05 24.55
CA SER A 73 -9.89 0.57 25.82
C SER A 73 -8.50 -0.07 25.74
N ASN A 74 -7.87 -0.07 24.55
CA ASN A 74 -6.50 -0.51 24.38
C ASN A 74 -5.56 0.71 24.40
N LEU A 75 -4.58 0.69 25.30
CA LEU A 75 -3.50 1.68 25.28
C LEU A 75 -2.59 1.40 24.07
N ILE A 76 -2.32 2.44 23.29
CA ILE A 76 -1.47 2.43 22.10
C ILE A 76 -0.30 3.38 22.35
N TYR A 77 0.91 2.94 22.00
CA TYR A 77 2.09 3.81 21.92
C TYR A 77 2.32 4.19 20.46
N TYR A 78 2.60 5.46 20.19
CA TYR A 78 3.00 5.92 18.86
C TYR A 78 4.50 6.12 18.82
N ILE A 79 5.14 5.37 17.93
CA ILE A 79 6.57 5.42 17.69
C ILE A 79 6.83 6.34 16.50
N ASN A 80 7.64 7.37 16.71
CA ASN A 80 8.10 8.24 15.63
C ASN A 80 9.27 7.56 14.90
N LEU A 81 9.05 7.18 13.64
CA LEU A 81 10.06 6.52 12.83
C LEU A 81 11.21 7.47 12.45
N ASN A 82 10.94 8.78 12.32
CA ASN A 82 11.98 9.79 12.13
C ASN A 82 12.96 9.77 13.31
N ALA A 83 12.47 9.59 14.55
CA ALA A 83 13.32 9.53 15.73
C ALA A 83 14.26 8.30 15.75
N ILE A 84 13.86 7.20 15.12
CA ILE A 84 14.71 6.00 14.96
C ILE A 84 15.84 6.31 13.97
N TYR A 85 15.49 6.89 12.82
CA TYR A 85 16.46 7.27 11.80
C TYR A 85 17.47 8.31 12.32
N ASP A 86 16.98 9.35 12.99
CA ASP A 86 17.82 10.38 13.62
C ASP A 86 18.75 9.79 14.68
N ASN A 87 18.25 8.87 15.50
CA ASN A 87 19.08 8.18 16.48
C ASN A 87 20.19 7.38 15.80
N CYS A 88 19.89 6.70 14.69
CA CYS A 88 20.93 6.04 13.91
C CYS A 88 21.96 7.04 13.39
N LEU A 89 21.54 8.17 12.80
CA LEU A 89 22.47 9.17 12.25
C LEU A 89 23.42 9.75 13.31
N THR A 90 22.98 9.83 14.57
CA THR A 90 23.86 10.25 15.67
C THR A 90 24.92 9.21 16.04
N ASN A 91 24.69 7.93 15.73
CA ASN A 91 25.50 6.80 16.18
C ASN A 91 26.21 6.03 15.04
N SER A 92 25.86 6.29 13.78
CA SER A 92 26.30 5.55 12.59
C SER A 92 26.42 6.48 11.37
N THR A 93 27.24 6.06 10.39
CA THR A 93 27.39 6.75 9.09
C THR A 93 26.49 6.18 7.99
N SER A 94 25.70 5.14 8.29
CA SER A 94 24.73 4.54 7.37
C SER A 94 23.49 4.10 8.16
N CYS A 95 22.32 4.57 7.73
CA CYS A 95 21.05 4.45 8.47
C CYS A 95 19.86 4.06 7.59
N ASP A 96 20.12 3.84 6.32
CA ASP A 96 19.20 3.44 5.26
C ASP A 96 18.22 2.34 5.70
N THR A 97 18.72 1.35 6.45
CA THR A 97 17.94 0.18 6.91
C THR A 97 17.54 0.23 8.39
N SER A 98 17.84 1.33 9.11
CA SER A 98 17.59 1.40 10.55
C SER A 98 16.11 1.24 10.92
N VAL A 99 15.22 1.89 10.16
CA VAL A 99 13.78 1.80 10.37
C VAL A 99 13.25 0.42 9.99
N SER A 100 13.62 -0.13 8.83
CA SER A 100 13.16 -1.45 8.42
C SER A 100 13.61 -2.56 9.37
N ASN A 101 14.86 -2.49 9.85
CA ASN A 101 15.36 -3.41 10.88
C ASN A 101 14.57 -3.27 12.17
N TRP A 102 14.29 -2.04 12.62
CA TRP A 102 13.49 -1.83 13.82
C TRP A 102 12.07 -2.38 13.65
N LEU A 103 11.42 -2.18 12.50
CA LEU A 103 10.10 -2.75 12.23
C LEU A 103 10.12 -4.27 12.32
N ASN A 104 11.13 -4.92 11.72
CA ASN A 104 11.29 -6.37 11.78
C ASN A 104 11.54 -6.91 13.19
N GLU A 105 12.37 -6.23 13.98
CA GLU A 105 12.63 -6.60 15.38
C GLU A 105 11.40 -6.43 16.28
N ASN A 106 10.44 -5.58 15.87
CA ASN A 106 9.29 -5.20 16.68
C ASN A 106 7.94 -5.66 16.10
N ASP A 107 7.95 -6.49 15.06
CA ASP A 107 6.78 -6.94 14.30
C ASP A 107 5.64 -7.44 15.19
N ASP A 108 5.96 -8.30 16.16
CA ASP A 108 5.01 -8.89 17.12
C ASP A 108 4.26 -7.85 17.98
N TYR A 109 4.78 -6.63 18.10
CA TYR A 109 4.20 -5.56 18.91
C TYR A 109 3.38 -4.56 18.08
N ILE A 110 3.57 -4.53 16.77
CA ILE A 110 2.98 -3.53 15.89
C ILE A 110 1.48 -3.78 15.70
N ASP A 111 0.70 -2.71 15.83
CA ASP A 111 -0.69 -2.68 15.42
C ASP A 111 -0.78 -2.17 13.98
N PHE A 112 -0.61 -3.08 13.01
CA PHE A 112 -0.62 -2.71 11.59
C PHE A 112 -1.94 -2.12 11.12
N GLU A 113 -3.08 -2.54 11.70
CA GLU A 113 -4.39 -1.98 11.37
C GLU A 113 -4.51 -0.51 11.80
N VAL A 114 -3.99 -0.17 12.98
CA VAL A 114 -3.97 1.22 13.46
C VAL A 114 -2.90 2.04 12.74
N SER A 115 -1.78 1.42 12.37
CA SER A 115 -0.66 2.10 11.71
C SER A 115 -0.96 2.44 10.25
N PHE A 116 -1.69 1.56 9.55
CA PHE A 116 -1.95 1.68 8.11
C PHE A 116 -2.45 3.06 7.67
N PRO A 117 -3.55 3.62 8.21
CA PRO A 117 -4.05 4.92 7.75
C PRO A 117 -3.10 6.09 8.03
N LEU A 118 -2.22 5.97 9.04
CA LEU A 118 -1.26 7.03 9.38
C LEU A 118 -0.16 7.10 8.33
N ILE A 119 0.34 5.93 7.96
CA ILE A 119 1.45 5.82 7.02
C ILE A 119 0.94 5.96 5.59
N GLU A 120 -0.27 5.47 5.27
CA GLU A 120 -0.93 5.73 3.98
C GLU A 120 -1.00 7.23 3.68
N GLU A 121 -1.49 8.05 4.63
CA GLU A 121 -1.56 9.50 4.43
C GLU A 121 -0.16 10.12 4.29
N ALA A 122 0.82 9.63 5.06
CA ALA A 122 2.21 10.07 4.92
C ALA A 122 2.84 9.68 3.57
N HIS A 123 2.35 8.63 2.91
CA HIS A 123 2.86 8.14 1.62
C HIS A 123 2.00 8.57 0.42
N ARG A 124 1.12 9.55 0.63
CA ARG A 124 0.17 9.98 -0.39
C ARG A 124 0.89 10.76 -1.50
N VAL A 125 1.07 10.09 -2.64
CA VAL A 125 1.79 10.62 -3.81
C VAL A 125 1.10 11.89 -4.34
N SER A 126 1.87 12.96 -4.52
CA SER A 126 1.35 14.17 -5.15
C SER A 126 1.02 13.91 -6.63
N GLU A 127 -0.24 14.12 -7.03
CA GLU A 127 -0.67 13.96 -8.42
C GLU A 127 0.04 14.98 -9.32
N GLN A 128 0.83 14.50 -10.29
CA GLN A 128 1.35 15.34 -11.38
C GLN A 128 0.60 15.06 -12.68
N THR A 129 0.13 16.12 -13.33
CA THR A 129 -0.61 16.08 -14.60
C THR A 129 0.29 16.15 -15.82
N THR A 130 1.62 16.13 -15.65
CA THR A 130 2.56 16.24 -16.77
C THR A 130 3.03 14.86 -17.19
N LEU A 131 2.60 14.42 -18.38
CA LEU A 131 3.08 13.20 -19.02
C LEU A 131 4.57 13.36 -19.38
N TYR A 132 5.40 12.41 -18.97
CA TYR A 132 6.83 12.42 -19.32
C TYR A 132 7.04 11.88 -20.74
N PRO A 133 7.88 12.54 -21.57
CA PRO A 133 8.24 12.01 -22.87
C PRO A 133 9.06 10.71 -22.74
N GLU A 134 8.72 9.72 -23.59
CA GLU A 134 9.34 8.39 -23.70
C GLU A 134 10.86 8.47 -23.95
N GLN A 135 11.70 8.16 -22.94
CA GLN A 135 13.15 7.99 -23.14
C GLN A 135 13.82 6.93 -22.23
N SER A 136 13.08 6.01 -21.63
CA SER A 136 13.66 4.98 -20.73
C SER A 136 13.02 3.61 -20.96
N GLN A 137 13.62 2.55 -20.38
CA GLN A 137 13.02 1.23 -20.41
C GLN A 137 11.61 1.30 -19.82
N GLN A 138 10.65 0.78 -20.57
CA GLN A 138 9.25 0.84 -20.25
C GLN A 138 8.67 -0.56 -20.29
N ALA A 139 7.93 -0.91 -19.25
CA ALA A 139 7.07 -2.08 -19.24
C ALA A 139 5.61 -1.59 -19.27
N SER A 140 4.79 -2.25 -20.08
CA SER A 140 3.35 -2.02 -20.10
C SER A 140 2.68 -3.29 -19.63
N LEU A 141 1.89 -3.19 -18.56
CA LEU A 141 1.05 -4.27 -18.08
C LEU A 141 -0.38 -3.76 -17.98
N SER A 142 -1.35 -4.64 -18.25
CA SER A 142 -2.70 -4.38 -17.79
C SER A 142 -2.74 -4.41 -16.26
N VAL A 143 -3.65 -3.63 -15.67
CA VAL A 143 -3.89 -3.69 -14.21
C VAL A 143 -4.20 -5.14 -13.78
N TYR A 144 -4.94 -5.90 -14.59
CA TYR A 144 -5.22 -7.32 -14.35
C TYR A 144 -3.95 -8.19 -14.27
N GLU A 145 -2.98 -8.00 -15.17
CA GLU A 145 -1.72 -8.75 -15.14
C GLU A 145 -0.91 -8.41 -13.90
N PHE A 146 -0.75 -7.11 -13.61
CA PHE A 146 -0.08 -6.65 -12.38
C PHE A 146 -0.74 -7.23 -11.11
N TYR A 147 -2.07 -7.32 -11.10
CA TYR A 147 -2.80 -7.96 -10.01
C TYR A 147 -2.49 -9.43 -9.82
N ASN A 148 -2.45 -10.19 -10.92
CA ASN A 148 -2.17 -11.61 -10.83
C ASN A 148 -0.73 -11.86 -10.40
N GLU A 149 0.23 -11.04 -10.86
CA GLU A 149 1.62 -11.16 -10.43
C GLU A 149 1.77 -10.86 -8.92
N LEU A 150 1.10 -9.82 -8.40
CA LEU A 150 1.07 -9.54 -6.96
C LEU A 150 0.40 -10.67 -6.17
N LYS A 151 -0.70 -11.21 -6.68
CA LYS A 151 -1.43 -12.32 -6.06
C LYS A 151 -0.60 -13.59 -5.98
N ASP A 152 0.08 -13.94 -7.08
CA ASP A 152 0.95 -15.10 -7.14
C ASP A 152 2.15 -14.94 -6.20
N LEU A 153 2.64 -13.70 -6.02
CA LEU A 153 3.74 -13.39 -5.11
C LEU A 153 3.33 -13.45 -3.63
N LEU A 154 2.15 -12.94 -3.28
CA LEU A 154 1.70 -12.79 -1.90
C LEU A 154 0.77 -13.92 -1.42
N ASP A 155 0.38 -14.84 -2.30
CA ASP A 155 -0.68 -15.84 -2.08
C ASP A 155 -2.03 -15.20 -1.65
N GLU A 156 -2.31 -13.98 -2.15
CA GLU A 156 -3.47 -13.20 -1.74
C GLU A 156 -4.47 -12.95 -2.86
N SER A 157 -5.74 -13.25 -2.60
CA SER A 157 -6.75 -13.30 -3.65
C SER A 157 -7.32 -11.94 -4.08
N SER A 158 -7.10 -10.87 -3.31
CA SER A 158 -7.60 -9.52 -3.62
C SER A 158 -6.78 -8.43 -2.92
N VAL A 159 -6.90 -7.17 -3.39
CA VAL A 159 -6.21 -5.99 -2.81
C VAL A 159 -6.45 -5.86 -1.33
N GLU A 160 -7.71 -6.06 -0.93
CA GLU A 160 -8.16 -5.84 0.43
C GLU A 160 -7.46 -6.80 1.40
N LYS A 161 -7.02 -7.95 0.89
CA LYS A 161 -6.28 -8.97 1.64
C LYS A 161 -4.77 -8.80 1.61
N ILE A 162 -4.22 -7.91 0.76
CA ILE A 162 -2.80 -7.55 0.85
C ILE A 162 -2.54 -7.07 2.29
N PRO A 163 -1.57 -7.66 3.01
CA PRO A 163 -1.30 -7.30 4.39
C PRO A 163 -0.97 -5.80 4.55
N ASN A 164 -1.38 -5.24 5.69
CA ASN A 164 -1.08 -3.86 6.07
C ASN A 164 0.31 -3.72 6.73
N ASN A 165 1.20 -4.70 6.55
CA ASN A 165 2.47 -4.75 7.26
C ASN A 165 3.58 -3.96 6.54
N TYR A 166 4.33 -3.18 7.30
CA TYR A 166 5.37 -2.29 6.76
C TYR A 166 6.77 -2.91 6.78
N ASN A 167 6.87 -4.16 7.21
CA ASN A 167 8.11 -4.91 7.32
C ASN A 167 8.35 -5.86 6.14
N GLN A 168 7.39 -5.98 5.22
CA GLN A 168 7.53 -6.70 3.97
C GLN A 168 7.64 -5.70 2.80
N TYR A 169 8.52 -6.03 1.86
CA TYR A 169 8.82 -5.19 0.72
C TYR A 169 8.74 -6.00 -0.57
N ILE A 170 8.40 -5.33 -1.66
CA ILE A 170 8.48 -5.86 -3.02
C ILE A 170 9.51 -5.04 -3.78
N SER A 171 10.35 -5.69 -4.56
CA SER A 171 11.14 -5.03 -5.59
C SER A 171 10.42 -5.02 -6.92
N LEU A 172 10.45 -3.88 -7.62
CA LEU A 172 10.01 -3.78 -9.01
C LEU A 172 11.22 -3.45 -9.90
N SER A 173 11.51 -4.31 -10.87
CA SER A 173 12.53 -4.06 -11.90
C SER A 173 11.94 -4.25 -13.30
N ILE A 174 12.56 -3.63 -14.31
CA ILE A 174 12.22 -3.84 -15.70
C ILE A 174 13.34 -4.63 -16.36
N GLU A 175 13.05 -5.88 -16.72
CA GLU A 175 13.99 -6.77 -17.39
C GLU A 175 13.53 -7.03 -18.83
N ASN A 176 14.29 -6.54 -19.81
CA ASN A 176 13.98 -6.69 -21.24
C ASN A 176 12.55 -6.22 -21.61
N GLY A 177 12.06 -5.16 -20.96
CA GLY A 177 10.71 -4.62 -21.17
C GLY A 177 9.59 -5.38 -20.45
N THR A 178 9.93 -6.33 -19.58
CA THR A 178 8.99 -7.05 -18.71
C THR A 178 9.13 -6.54 -17.28
N LEU A 179 8.02 -6.30 -16.59
CA LEU A 179 8.05 -5.98 -15.16
C LEU A 179 8.33 -7.28 -14.38
N VAL A 180 9.25 -7.21 -13.43
CA VAL A 180 9.58 -8.32 -12.54
C VAL A 180 9.31 -7.87 -11.11
N LEU A 181 8.49 -8.65 -10.39
CA LEU A 181 8.21 -8.45 -8.98
C LEU A 181 8.96 -9.49 -8.16
N THR A 182 9.64 -9.05 -7.09
CA THR A 182 10.36 -9.95 -6.18
C THR A 182 10.03 -9.59 -4.74
N GLU A 183 9.63 -10.56 -3.92
CA GLU A 183 9.48 -10.34 -2.47
C GLU A 183 10.86 -10.16 -1.84
N LEU A 184 10.95 -9.15 -0.96
CA LEU A 184 12.14 -8.85 -0.20
C LEU A 184 11.85 -8.98 1.29
N SER A 185 12.76 -9.63 2.01
CA SER A 185 12.69 -9.78 3.46
C SER A 185 13.03 -8.48 4.20
N ASN A 186 13.79 -7.58 3.58
CA ASN A 186 14.23 -6.31 4.18
C ASN A 186 14.35 -5.23 3.10
N TYR A 187 14.16 -3.97 3.50
CA TYR A 187 14.49 -2.81 2.67
C TYR A 187 16.00 -2.75 2.36
N ASN A 188 16.33 -2.43 1.12
CA ASN A 188 17.69 -2.20 0.64
C ASN A 188 17.70 -0.95 -0.26
N THR A 189 18.48 0.08 0.09
CA THR A 189 18.61 1.30 -0.72
C THR A 189 19.23 1.10 -2.10
N SER A 190 19.88 -0.04 -2.32
CA SER A 190 20.43 -0.39 -3.63
C SER A 190 19.41 -1.02 -4.57
N ASP A 191 18.25 -1.42 -4.05
CA ASP A 191 17.18 -2.09 -4.81
C ASP A 191 15.94 -1.18 -4.88
N SER A 192 15.15 -1.32 -5.95
CA SER A 192 13.87 -0.61 -6.14
C SER A 192 12.80 -1.17 -5.21
N CYS A 193 12.82 -0.83 -3.92
CA CYS A 193 11.96 -1.42 -2.89
C CYS A 193 10.68 -0.61 -2.62
N TYR A 194 9.55 -1.30 -2.44
CA TYR A 194 8.26 -0.72 -2.09
C TYR A 194 7.65 -1.48 -0.92
N SER A 195 7.08 -0.78 0.05
CA SER A 195 6.30 -1.44 1.11
C SER A 195 4.98 -1.98 0.56
N LEU A 196 4.50 -3.11 1.07
CA LEU A 196 3.17 -3.64 0.69
C LEU A 196 2.03 -2.62 0.87
N PRO A 197 1.99 -1.85 1.96
CA PRO A 197 0.93 -0.87 2.17
C PRO A 197 0.96 0.27 1.15
N PHE A 198 2.13 0.69 0.68
CA PHE A 198 2.24 1.66 -0.41
C PHE A 198 1.61 1.12 -1.69
N LEU A 199 1.95 -0.12 -2.08
CA LEU A 199 1.37 -0.75 -3.27
C LEU A 199 -0.14 -0.91 -3.12
N LYS A 200 -0.61 -1.29 -1.93
CA LYS A 200 -2.04 -1.39 -1.60
C LYS A 200 -2.75 -0.04 -1.73
N SER A 201 -2.19 1.04 -1.17
CA SER A 201 -2.76 2.37 -1.26
C SER A 201 -2.83 2.86 -2.71
N LEU A 202 -1.75 2.69 -3.48
CA LEU A 202 -1.70 3.02 -4.91
C LEU A 202 -2.86 2.37 -5.68
N LEU A 203 -3.14 1.09 -5.39
CA LEU A 203 -4.24 0.34 -6.01
C LEU A 203 -5.63 0.84 -5.59
N ILE A 204 -5.83 1.08 -4.29
CA ILE A 204 -7.11 1.52 -3.70
C ILE A 204 -7.46 2.95 -4.15
N GLU A 205 -6.56 3.92 -3.94
CA GLU A 205 -6.79 5.34 -4.27
C GLU A 205 -7.11 5.52 -5.77
N ASN A 206 -6.48 4.71 -6.62
CA ASN A 206 -6.64 4.79 -8.06
C ASN A 206 -7.81 3.98 -8.62
N LYS A 207 -8.58 3.32 -7.75
CA LYS A 207 -9.67 2.40 -8.12
C LYS A 207 -9.20 1.43 -9.20
N LEU A 208 -7.98 0.92 -9.02
CA LEU A 208 -7.41 -0.12 -9.85
C LEU A 208 -7.92 -1.40 -9.22
N THR A 209 -8.76 -2.14 -9.92
CA THR A 209 -9.30 -3.42 -9.44
C THR A 209 -8.85 -4.52 -10.37
N GLU A 210 -8.89 -5.78 -9.93
CA GLU A 210 -8.53 -6.94 -10.76
C GLU A 210 -9.20 -6.88 -12.15
N ASN A 211 -10.47 -6.45 -12.22
CA ASN A 211 -11.22 -6.36 -13.47
C ASN A 211 -10.98 -5.06 -14.27
N SER A 212 -9.99 -4.25 -13.91
CA SER A 212 -9.73 -3.00 -14.59
C SER A 212 -9.09 -3.24 -15.95
N SER A 213 -9.72 -2.73 -17.00
CA SER A 213 -9.15 -2.72 -18.36
C SER A 213 -8.13 -1.59 -18.57
N LYS A 214 -7.67 -0.94 -17.49
CA LYS A 214 -6.68 0.14 -17.56
C LYS A 214 -5.29 -0.47 -17.79
N GLU A 215 -4.44 0.29 -18.44
CA GLU A 215 -3.03 -0.05 -18.60
C GLU A 215 -2.20 0.74 -17.60
N MET A 216 -1.13 0.12 -17.12
CA MET A 216 -0.11 0.74 -16.29
C MET A 216 1.21 0.72 -17.07
N LEU A 217 1.82 1.90 -17.16
CA LEU A 217 3.12 2.08 -17.80
C LEU A 217 4.14 2.31 -16.69
N PHE A 218 5.07 1.38 -16.55
CA PHE A 218 6.17 1.46 -15.61
C PHE A 218 7.41 1.94 -16.34
N THR A 219 8.05 2.97 -15.80
CA THR A 219 9.21 3.60 -16.40
C THR A 219 10.29 3.74 -15.34
N GLU A 220 11.36 2.96 -15.47
CA GLU A 220 12.49 3.05 -14.54
C GLU A 220 13.36 4.27 -14.86
N LYS A 221 13.75 5.00 -13.82
CA LYS A 221 14.62 6.16 -13.83
C LYS A 221 15.79 5.92 -12.88
N ILE A 222 16.80 6.80 -12.95
CA ILE A 222 17.87 6.80 -11.96
C ILE A 222 17.23 7.09 -10.60
N ASN A 223 17.33 6.12 -9.70
CA ASN A 223 16.79 6.19 -8.34
C ASN A 223 15.27 6.37 -8.24
N SER A 224 14.47 6.08 -9.28
CA SER A 224 13.01 6.20 -9.15
C SER A 224 12.26 5.33 -10.16
N ILE A 225 10.99 5.06 -9.88
CA ILE A 225 10.02 4.56 -10.87
C ILE A 225 8.98 5.63 -11.15
N HIS A 226 8.56 5.73 -12.39
CA HIS A 226 7.33 6.42 -12.76
C HIS A 226 6.28 5.38 -13.14
N ILE A 227 5.10 5.48 -12.53
CA ILE A 227 3.94 4.65 -12.82
C ILE A 227 2.89 5.57 -13.43
N GLN A 228 2.62 5.40 -14.72
CA GLN A 228 1.61 6.17 -15.44
C GLN A 228 0.37 5.31 -15.68
N ILE A 229 -0.80 5.90 -15.46
CA ILE A 229 -2.10 5.32 -15.81
C ILE A 229 -2.68 6.21 -16.92
N PRO A 230 -2.45 5.88 -18.22
CA PRO A 230 -2.74 6.80 -19.33
C PRO A 230 -4.18 7.31 -19.35
N GLN A 231 -5.13 6.46 -18.98
CA GLN A 231 -6.56 6.78 -18.98
C GLN A 231 -6.95 7.79 -17.88
N ARG A 232 -6.06 8.05 -16.91
CA ARG A 232 -6.27 9.05 -15.86
C ARG A 232 -5.42 10.31 -16.05
N GLU A 233 -4.49 10.32 -17.02
CA GLU A 233 -3.48 11.39 -17.16
C GLU A 233 -2.67 11.63 -15.88
N ILE A 234 -2.49 10.58 -15.07
CA ILE A 234 -1.73 10.63 -13.82
C ILE A 234 -0.38 9.97 -14.05
N VAL A 235 0.67 10.62 -13.57
CA VAL A 235 1.97 9.99 -13.32
C VAL A 235 2.26 10.03 -11.83
N LEU A 236 2.54 8.85 -11.28
CA LEU A 236 3.03 8.67 -9.92
C LEU A 236 4.54 8.47 -10.01
N THR A 237 5.31 9.24 -9.24
CA THR A 237 6.76 9.11 -9.17
C THR A 237 7.12 8.64 -7.77
N TYR A 238 8.03 7.67 -7.69
CA TYR A 238 8.53 7.14 -6.42
C TYR A 238 10.05 7.08 -6.45
N ASP A 239 10.70 7.73 -5.48
CA ASP A 239 12.17 7.78 -5.33
C ASP A 239 12.67 6.65 -4.43
N TYR A 240 13.65 5.88 -4.91
CA TYR A 240 14.24 4.74 -4.21
C TYR A 240 15.29 5.13 -3.18
N THR A 241 15.85 6.34 -3.28
CA THR A 241 16.80 6.86 -2.28
C THR A 241 16.10 7.22 -0.97
N ASP A 242 14.78 7.31 -1.04
CA ASP A 242 13.90 7.62 0.04
C ASP A 242 13.42 6.32 0.71
N ASN A 243 13.53 6.26 2.04
CA ASN A 243 13.09 5.08 2.78
C ASN A 243 11.55 4.99 2.65
N PRO A 244 10.96 3.92 2.06
CA PRO A 244 9.51 3.77 1.81
C PRO A 244 8.63 3.75 3.07
N THR A 245 9.25 3.85 4.24
CA THR A 245 8.56 3.92 5.53
C THR A 245 8.74 5.30 6.18
N LEU A 246 9.54 6.20 5.58
CA LEU A 246 9.81 7.56 6.03
C LEU A 246 9.46 8.64 4.99
N ASN A 247 9.62 8.35 3.71
CA ASN A 247 9.71 9.37 2.68
C ASN A 247 8.77 9.07 1.50
N ASN A 248 8.30 10.15 0.87
CA ASN A 248 7.41 10.21 -0.30
C ASN A 248 8.18 10.42 -1.61
#